data_AF-A0A8S1H757-F1
#
_entry.id   AF-A0A8S1H757-F1
#
_cell.length_a   1.000
_cell.length_b   1.000
_cell.length_c   1.000
_cell.angle_alpha   90.00
_cell.angle_beta   90.00
_cell.angle_gamma   90.00
#
_symmetry.space_group_name_H-M   'P 1'
#
loop_
_entity.id
_entity.type
_entity.pdbx_description
1 polymer ?
#
loop_
_entity_poly.entity_id
_entity_poly.type
_entity_poly.pdbx_seq_one_letter_code
_entity_poly.pdbx_strand_id
1 'polypeptide(L)'
;MSPLALLLLSIFTVTVALPPKGCMSCLLAPLEERPHSGSSSVSKNFGPNRCFVQTVKCVGRTKESETFIQFNRGSKGVLAPIEQTIELTCSNSGEWEFNHLDFTLKVNSVSCLST
;
A
#
# COMPACT_ATOMS: atom_id res chain seq x y z
N MET A 1 -15.55 -33.75 46.33
CA MET A 1 -14.84 -32.88 45.36
C MET A 1 -15.78 -32.69 44.17
N SER A 2 -16.31 -31.48 43.99
CA SER A 2 -17.44 -31.22 43.08
C SER A 2 -16.96 -30.91 41.65
N PRO A 3 -17.51 -31.54 40.60
CA PRO A 3 -17.03 -31.42 39.22
C PRO A 3 -17.32 -30.06 38.56
N LEU A 4 -18.07 -29.18 39.24
CA LEU A 4 -18.43 -27.85 38.72
C LEU A 4 -17.24 -26.88 38.60
N ALA A 5 -16.14 -27.12 39.30
CA ALA A 5 -15.01 -26.19 39.32
C ALA A 5 -14.11 -26.27 38.06
N LEU A 6 -14.27 -27.31 37.21
CA LEU A 6 -13.42 -27.53 36.04
C LEU A 6 -13.96 -26.91 34.73
N LEU A 7 -15.17 -26.35 34.75
CA LEU A 7 -15.84 -25.80 33.56
C LEU A 7 -15.63 -24.29 33.33
N LEU A 8 -14.91 -23.60 34.22
CA LEU A 8 -14.74 -22.13 34.17
C LEU A 8 -13.43 -21.64 33.54
N LEU A 9 -12.62 -22.54 32.95
CA LEU A 9 -11.34 -22.20 32.30
C LEU A 9 -11.38 -22.38 30.76
N SER A 10 -12.53 -22.16 30.13
CA SER A 10 -12.56 -21.86 28.68
C SER A 10 -12.06 -20.43 28.45
N ILE A 11 -10.75 -20.24 28.66
CA ILE A 11 -10.03 -19.05 28.25
C ILE A 11 -10.26 -18.93 26.74
N PHE A 12 -11.10 -17.98 26.35
CA PHE A 12 -11.17 -17.51 24.97
C PHE A 12 -9.79 -16.96 24.63
N THR A 13 -8.90 -17.81 24.13
CA THR A 13 -7.71 -17.37 23.44
C THR A 13 -8.18 -16.74 22.14
N VAL A 14 -8.53 -15.46 22.20
CA VAL A 14 -8.62 -14.62 21.02
C VAL A 14 -7.19 -14.59 20.47
N THR A 15 -6.89 -15.50 19.56
CA THR A 15 -5.64 -15.48 18.81
C THR A 15 -5.69 -14.22 17.97
N VAL A 16 -5.13 -13.12 18.49
CA VAL A 16 -4.82 -11.94 17.70
C VAL A 16 -3.73 -12.40 16.74
N ALA A 17 -4.14 -12.95 15.60
CA ALA A 17 -3.21 -13.41 14.60
C ALA A 17 -2.37 -12.20 14.16
N LEU A 18 -1.07 -12.24 14.50
CA LEU A 18 -0.13 -11.21 14.12
C LEU A 18 -0.17 -11.05 12.60
N PRO A 19 -0.06 -9.83 12.08
CA PRO A 19 0.04 -9.63 10.64
C PRO A 19 1.22 -10.46 10.10
N PRO A 20 1.11 -11.03 8.89
CA PRO A 20 2.20 -11.74 8.23
C PRO A 20 3.52 -10.96 8.34
N LYS A 21 4.63 -11.64 8.62
CA LYS A 21 5.93 -10.99 8.95
C LYS A 21 6.35 -9.93 7.92
N GLY A 22 6.08 -10.15 6.63
CA GLY A 22 6.41 -9.17 5.58
C GLY A 22 5.53 -7.92 5.60
N CYS A 23 4.28 -7.98 6.10
CA CYS A 23 3.39 -6.82 6.12
C CYS A 23 3.98 -5.61 6.86
N MET A 24 4.86 -5.83 7.84
CA MET A 24 5.53 -4.73 8.58
C MET A 24 6.78 -4.20 7.89
N SER A 25 7.38 -4.95 6.97
CA SER A 25 8.63 -4.57 6.31
C SER A 25 8.47 -3.31 5.45
N CYS A 26 7.33 -3.14 4.79
CA CYS A 26 7.05 -1.96 3.96
C CYS A 26 6.90 -0.65 4.77
N LEU A 27 6.71 -0.75 6.09
CA LEU A 27 6.76 0.42 6.98
C LEU A 27 8.20 0.91 7.18
N LEU A 28 9.14 -0.03 7.29
CA LEU A 28 10.55 0.22 7.56
C LEU A 28 11.34 0.57 6.28
N ALA A 29 10.87 0.10 5.11
CA ALA A 29 11.40 0.43 3.80
C ALA A 29 10.36 1.25 3.01
N PRO A 30 10.28 2.57 3.22
CA PRO A 30 9.38 3.43 2.47
C PRO A 30 9.76 3.45 0.98
N LEU A 31 8.76 3.64 0.11
CA LEU A 31 8.98 3.85 -1.31
C LEU A 31 9.86 5.07 -1.55
N GLU A 32 10.81 4.95 -2.48
CA GLU A 32 11.59 6.10 -2.94
C GLU A 32 10.65 7.05 -3.71
N GLU A 33 10.33 8.19 -3.10
CA GLU A 33 9.59 9.29 -3.74
C GLU A 33 10.59 10.22 -4.43
N ARG A 34 10.37 10.50 -5.72
CA ARG A 34 11.20 11.45 -6.46
C ARG A 34 10.44 12.71 -6.85
N PRO A 35 11.00 13.91 -6.56
CA PRO A 35 10.36 15.17 -6.89
C PRO A 35 10.29 15.36 -8.41
N HIS A 36 9.08 15.52 -8.95
CA HIS A 36 8.85 15.86 -10.35
C HIS A 36 7.66 16.83 -10.47
N SER A 37 7.27 17.19 -11.68
CA SER A 37 6.38 18.32 -11.99
C SER A 37 4.99 18.26 -11.34
N GLY A 38 4.47 17.13 -10.88
CA GLY A 38 3.16 17.05 -10.20
C GLY A 38 3.22 17.27 -8.69
N SER A 39 2.06 17.51 -8.07
CA SER A 39 1.92 17.46 -6.60
C SER A 39 1.56 16.04 -6.18
N SER A 40 2.31 15.47 -5.23
CA SER A 40 2.04 14.13 -4.70
C SER A 40 1.71 14.14 -3.21
N SER A 41 0.69 13.38 -2.81
CA SER A 41 0.42 13.09 -1.41
C SER A 41 0.36 11.59 -1.18
N VAL A 42 0.98 11.15 -0.08
CA VAL A 42 1.04 9.75 0.31
C VAL A 42 0.35 9.55 1.65
N SER A 43 -0.57 8.60 1.72
CA SER A 43 -1.20 8.16 2.97
C SER A 43 -1.02 6.66 3.15
N LYS A 44 -0.89 6.20 4.41
CA LYS A 44 -0.70 4.79 4.76
C LYS A 44 -1.78 4.35 5.74
N ASN A 45 -2.44 3.24 5.45
CA ASN A 45 -3.49 2.65 6.28
C ASN A 45 -3.33 1.12 6.37
N PHE A 46 -4.01 0.47 7.30
CA PHE A 46 -4.12 -0.99 7.29
C PHE A 46 -5.23 -1.42 6.33
N GLY A 47 -4.89 -2.30 5.39
CA GLY A 47 -5.86 -2.95 4.50
C GLY A 47 -6.56 -4.14 5.16
N PRO A 48 -7.57 -4.72 4.48
CA PRO A 48 -8.35 -5.85 4.98
C PRO A 48 -7.50 -7.10 5.25
N ASN A 49 -6.36 -7.24 4.55
CA ASN A 49 -5.42 -8.35 4.72
C ASN A 49 -4.45 -8.17 5.91
N ARG A 50 -4.66 -7.12 6.73
CA ARG A 50 -3.76 -6.70 7.83
C ARG A 50 -2.34 -6.33 7.38
N CYS A 51 -2.16 -6.10 6.08
CA CYS A 51 -0.96 -5.48 5.50
C CYS A 51 -1.19 -3.98 5.30
N PHE A 52 -0.11 -3.20 5.23
CA PHE A 52 -0.20 -1.77 4.91
C PHE A 52 -0.64 -1.57 3.47
N VAL A 53 -1.47 -0.56 3.27
CA VAL A 53 -1.84 0.00 1.97
C VAL A 53 -1.33 1.43 1.95
N GLN A 54 -0.67 1.80 0.86
CA GLN A 54 -0.20 3.14 0.60
C GLN A 54 -0.95 3.73 -0.59
N THR A 55 -1.70 4.79 -0.34
CA THR A 55 -2.39 5.54 -1.40
C THR A 55 -1.45 6.64 -1.90
N VAL A 56 -1.24 6.69 -3.21
CA VAL A 56 -0.48 7.76 -3.86
C VAL A 56 -1.42 8.55 -4.75
N LYS A 57 -1.61 9.82 -4.41
CA LYS A 57 -2.35 10.77 -5.25
C LYS A 57 -1.36 11.65 -5.98
N CYS A 58 -1.53 11.77 -7.29
CA CYS A 58 -0.76 12.60 -8.20
C CYS A 58 -1.72 13.61 -8.84
N VAL A 59 -1.43 14.90 -8.69
CA VAL A 59 -2.25 15.98 -9.24
C VAL A 59 -1.41 16.82 -10.18
N GLY A 60 -1.97 17.11 -11.34
CA GLY A 60 -1.35 17.95 -12.35
C GLY A 60 -1.25 19.41 -11.89
N ARG A 61 -0.33 20.18 -12.49
CA ARG A 61 -0.15 21.59 -12.12
C ARG A 61 -1.31 22.47 -12.55
N THR A 62 -2.00 22.10 -13.62
CA THR A 62 -3.10 22.86 -14.21
C THR A 62 -4.31 21.96 -14.40
N LYS A 63 -5.47 22.56 -14.64
CA LYS A 63 -6.71 21.80 -14.91
C LYS A 63 -6.71 21.07 -16.27
N GLU A 64 -5.69 21.31 -17.08
CA GLU A 64 -5.53 20.76 -18.42
C GLU A 64 -4.33 19.81 -18.50
N SER A 65 -3.48 19.75 -17.47
CA SER A 65 -2.30 18.90 -17.46
C SER A 65 -2.67 17.42 -17.34
N GLU A 66 -1.98 16.58 -18.10
CA GLU A 66 -1.99 15.14 -17.89
C GLU A 66 -1.11 14.78 -16.71
N THR A 67 -1.49 13.72 -15.99
CA THR A 67 -0.69 13.15 -14.91
C THR A 67 -0.22 11.76 -15.26
N PHE A 68 1.02 11.46 -14.88
CA PHE A 68 1.60 10.15 -15.05
C PHE A 68 2.26 9.68 -13.76
N ILE A 69 1.79 8.54 -13.25
CA ILE A 69 2.48 7.86 -12.17
C ILE A 69 3.44 6.82 -12.76
N GLN A 70 4.72 7.06 -12.57
CA GLN A 70 5.80 6.20 -13.01
C GLN A 70 6.27 5.29 -11.88
N PHE A 71 6.40 4.00 -12.17
CA PHE A 71 6.94 2.97 -11.28
C PHE A 71 8.38 2.62 -11.65
N ASN A 72 9.19 2.31 -10.63
CA ASN A 72 10.52 1.72 -10.80
C ASN A 72 11.38 2.46 -11.84
N ARG A 73 11.49 3.79 -11.70
CA ARG A 73 12.30 4.68 -12.55
C ARG A 73 11.98 4.61 -14.06
N GLY A 74 10.73 4.35 -14.42
CA GLY A 74 10.29 4.37 -15.83
C GLY A 74 10.05 3.02 -16.46
N SER A 75 10.19 1.94 -15.70
CA SER A 75 9.96 0.59 -16.22
C SER A 75 8.50 0.35 -16.60
N LYS A 76 7.55 0.94 -15.84
CA LYS A 76 6.10 0.90 -16.09
C LYS A 76 5.45 2.15 -15.49
N GLY A 77 4.19 2.40 -15.79
CA GLY A 77 3.41 3.47 -15.18
C GLY A 77 1.96 3.44 -15.63
N VAL A 78 1.17 4.35 -15.08
CA VAL A 78 -0.25 4.50 -15.43
C VAL A 78 -0.51 5.98 -15.69
N LEU A 79 -1.26 6.28 -16.75
CA LEU A 79 -1.62 7.62 -17.20
C LEU A 79 -3.07 7.92 -16.80
N ALA A 80 -3.33 9.15 -16.36
CA ALA A 80 -4.68 9.66 -16.17
C ALA A 80 -4.74 11.19 -16.38
N PRO A 81 -5.88 11.72 -16.87
CA PRO A 81 -6.07 13.16 -17.00
C PRO A 81 -6.22 13.83 -15.63
N ILE A 82 -5.54 14.96 -15.42
CA ILE A 82 -5.71 15.92 -14.31
C ILE A 82 -5.31 15.40 -12.92
N GLU A 83 -5.88 14.29 -12.48
CA GLU A 83 -5.63 13.67 -11.19
C GLU A 83 -5.61 12.15 -11.32
N GLN A 84 -4.70 11.54 -10.57
CA GLN A 84 -4.61 10.11 -10.46
C GLN A 84 -4.44 9.69 -9.00
N THR A 85 -5.19 8.68 -8.57
CA THR A 85 -4.96 8.02 -7.29
C THR A 85 -4.71 6.55 -7.55
N ILE A 86 -3.63 6.01 -6.98
CA ILE A 86 -3.31 4.58 -6.99
C ILE A 86 -3.16 4.06 -5.57
N GLU A 87 -3.32 2.75 -5.42
CA GLU A 87 -3.07 2.05 -4.17
C GLU A 87 -1.95 1.02 -4.37
N LEU A 88 -0.98 1.06 -3.47
CA LEU A 88 0.07 0.07 -3.35
C LEU A 88 -0.21 -0.76 -2.11
N THR A 89 -0.23 -2.08 -2.25
CA THR A 89 -0.43 -2.99 -1.12
C THR A 89 0.90 -3.60 -0.74
N CYS A 90 1.24 -3.59 0.54
CA CYS A 90 2.39 -4.36 1.03
C CYS A 90 2.03 -5.85 0.96
N SER A 91 2.89 -6.64 0.33
CA SER A 91 2.71 -8.08 0.21
C SER A 91 3.15 -8.81 1.48
N ASN A 92 2.82 -10.10 1.57
CA ASN A 92 3.30 -10.96 2.64
C ASN A 92 4.82 -11.19 2.61
N SER A 93 5.49 -10.92 1.48
CA SER A 93 6.96 -10.93 1.35
C SER A 93 7.61 -9.60 1.78
N GLY A 94 6.82 -8.57 2.08
CA GLY A 94 7.31 -7.27 2.50
C GLY A 94 7.74 -6.37 1.36
N GLU A 95 7.10 -6.52 0.20
CA GLU A 95 7.32 -5.71 -0.99
C GLU A 95 6.05 -4.91 -1.31
N TRP A 96 6.20 -3.68 -1.81
CA TRP A 96 5.04 -2.93 -2.30
C TRP A 96 4.59 -3.47 -3.65
N GLU A 97 3.29 -3.66 -3.82
CA GLU A 97 2.68 -4.20 -5.04
C GLU A 97 1.58 -3.27 -5.55
N PHE A 98 1.66 -2.92 -6.82
CA PHE A 98 0.56 -2.32 -7.57
C PHE A 98 -0.23 -3.43 -8.24
N ASN A 99 -1.49 -3.59 -7.83
CA ASN A 99 -2.41 -4.57 -8.40
C ASN A 99 -3.38 -3.83 -9.33
N HIS A 100 -3.42 -4.22 -10.60
CA HIS A 100 -4.32 -3.62 -11.58
C HIS A 100 -4.81 -4.68 -12.55
N LEU A 101 -6.14 -4.88 -12.57
CA LEU A 101 -6.80 -5.90 -13.38
C LEU A 101 -6.10 -7.27 -13.19
N ASP A 102 -5.46 -7.76 -14.24
CA ASP A 102 -4.85 -9.09 -14.29
C ASP A 102 -3.33 -9.08 -14.09
N PHE A 103 -2.76 -7.97 -13.61
CA PHE A 103 -1.32 -7.91 -13.31
C PHE A 103 -1.01 -7.34 -11.94
N THR A 104 0.06 -7.89 -11.35
CA THR A 104 0.70 -7.41 -10.14
C THR A 104 2.11 -6.94 -10.49
N LEU A 105 2.46 -5.72 -10.10
CA LEU A 105 3.78 -5.15 -10.28
C LEU A 105 4.42 -4.87 -8.92
N LYS A 106 5.62 -5.40 -8.68
CA LYS A 106 6.44 -4.98 -7.54
C LYS A 106 6.95 -3.56 -7.75
N VAL A 107 6.79 -2.70 -6.75
CA VAL A 107 7.14 -1.28 -6.80
C VAL A 107 8.17 -0.97 -5.72
N ASN A 108 9.25 -0.28 -6.10
CA ASN A 108 10.27 0.20 -5.16
C ASN A 108 10.46 1.72 -5.18
N SER A 109 10.02 2.38 -6.27
CA SER A 109 10.03 3.83 -6.41
C SER A 109 8.79 4.31 -7.16
N VAL A 110 8.29 5.48 -6.80
CA VAL A 110 7.17 6.14 -7.48
C VAL A 110 7.58 7.57 -7.86
N SER A 111 7.12 8.03 -9.02
CA SER A 111 7.28 9.42 -9.44
C SER A 111 5.96 9.93 -10.03
N CYS A 112 5.58 11.15 -9.66
CA CYS A 112 4.40 11.83 -10.17
C CYS A 112 4.84 12.89 -11.18
N LEU A 113 4.57 12.65 -12.46
CA LEU A 113 4.87 13.58 -13.54
C LEU A 113 3.59 14.32 -13.95
N SER A 114 3.75 15.58 -14.33
CA SER A 114 2.71 16.43 -14.91
C SER A 114 3.27 17.12 -16.16
N THR A 115 2.49 17.14 -17.24
CA THR A 115 2.83 17.81 -18.51
C THR A 115 2.08 19.11 -18.68
#